data_AF-A0A0T6AN79-F1
#
_entry.id   AF-A0A0T6AN79-F1
#
_cell.length_a   1.000
_cell.length_b   1.000
_cell.length_c   1.000
_cell.angle_alpha   90.00
_cell.angle_beta   90.00
_cell.angle_gamma   90.00
#
_symmetry.space_group_name_H-M   'P 1'
#
loop_
_entity.id
_entity.type
_entity.pdbx_description
1 polymer ?
#
loop_
_entity_poly.entity_id
_entity_poly.type
_entity_poly.pdbx_seq_one_letter_code
_entity_poly.pdbx_strand_id
1 'polypeptide(L)'
;MQGVRGLGGGIEYAIAADFCATLIPQFLDDPKPTCAQLRDAVRRAFDRWSSGHPVLRFVEVSDRVPPQLPPPEARDPWRGFGAEIDLFALSSDAFPRVRGLGAVTGYWALVASPTGTNGRSLSGVSITSADIVLNARSCFHLDPGLSGRRCNHFESLVLHEIGHALDLHHPSENAHRNFDSDGDPYNVIPIDCPVPTRGLLLSRSIDERAVMNRGLGEAMPVIFGLSNDDLGGRNFHYPICPSGRAAGGFADGLAAGFLLLAVALRDRRPTAPPC
;
A
#
# COMPACT_ATOMS: atom_id res chain seq x y z
N MET A 1 -16.01 -3.18 10.51
CA MET A 1 -14.93 -4.04 11.07
C MET A 1 -13.92 -3.06 11.64
N GLN A 2 -13.37 -3.32 12.83
CA GLN A 2 -12.59 -2.35 13.60
C GLN A 2 -11.51 -3.10 14.38
N GLY A 3 -10.24 -2.70 14.25
CA GLY A 3 -9.14 -3.26 15.03
C GLY A 3 -8.80 -4.73 14.72
N VAL A 4 -9.24 -5.23 13.56
CA VAL A 4 -8.89 -6.58 13.08
C VAL A 4 -7.71 -6.43 12.12
N ARG A 5 -6.49 -6.55 12.64
CA ARG A 5 -5.27 -6.56 11.84
C ARG A 5 -5.30 -7.73 10.83
N GLY A 6 -5.01 -7.47 9.57
CA GLY A 6 -4.93 -8.44 8.49
C GLY A 6 -5.90 -8.18 7.32
N LEU A 7 -5.55 -8.74 6.16
CA LEU A 7 -6.21 -8.52 4.85
C LEU A 7 -7.73 -8.83 4.77
N GLY A 8 -8.35 -9.37 5.83
CA GLY A 8 -9.79 -9.61 5.92
C GLY A 8 -10.65 -8.35 5.89
N GLY A 9 -10.09 -7.18 6.25
CA GLY A 9 -10.75 -5.86 6.16
C GLY A 9 -10.28 -5.00 4.97
N GLY A 10 -9.09 -5.29 4.43
CA GLY A 10 -8.18 -4.25 3.93
C GLY A 10 -7.15 -3.91 5.01
N ILE A 11 -6.08 -3.21 4.64
CA ILE A 11 -5.08 -2.72 5.60
C ILE A 11 -5.57 -1.40 6.17
N GLU A 12 -5.75 -1.31 7.50
CA GLU A 12 -6.22 -0.10 8.18
C GLU A 12 -5.07 0.91 8.36
N TYR A 13 -5.25 2.18 7.97
CA TYR A 13 -4.28 3.25 8.22
C TYR A 13 -4.91 4.45 8.94
N ALA A 14 -4.12 5.17 9.75
CA ALA A 14 -4.58 6.33 10.49
C ALA A 14 -3.54 7.48 10.45
N ILE A 15 -4.02 8.72 10.38
CA ILE A 15 -3.19 9.93 10.30
C ILE A 15 -3.32 10.74 11.59
N ALA A 16 -2.19 11.15 12.19
CA ALA A 16 -2.18 11.89 13.44
C ALA A 16 -2.95 13.23 13.32
N ALA A 17 -3.68 13.61 14.37
CA ALA A 17 -4.58 14.77 14.33
C ALA A 17 -3.86 16.11 14.06
N ASP A 18 -2.60 16.23 14.49
CA ASP A 18 -1.73 17.39 14.29
C ASP A 18 -0.89 17.33 13.00
N PHE A 19 -0.88 16.19 12.28
CA PHE A 19 -0.05 15.92 11.10
C PHE A 19 -0.04 17.08 10.09
N CYS A 20 -1.22 17.55 9.70
CA CYS A 20 -1.35 18.68 8.78
C CYS A 20 -0.81 19.99 9.36
N ALA A 21 -1.16 20.31 10.62
CA ALA A 21 -0.76 21.56 11.27
C ALA A 21 0.76 21.64 11.43
N THR A 22 1.41 20.51 11.68
CA THR A 22 2.86 20.37 11.82
C THR A 22 3.58 20.45 10.46
N LEU A 23 3.05 19.84 9.39
CA LEU A 23 3.74 19.79 8.10
C LEU A 23 3.48 20.97 7.16
N ILE A 24 2.27 21.54 7.11
CA ILE A 24 1.91 22.63 6.18
C ILE A 24 2.92 23.81 6.20
N PRO A 25 3.44 24.27 7.35
CA PRO A 25 4.45 25.33 7.40
C PRO A 25 5.77 25.00 6.67
N GLN A 26 6.07 23.72 6.46
CA GLN A 26 7.31 23.23 5.85
C GLN A 26 7.23 23.06 4.32
N PHE A 27 6.05 23.26 3.71
CA PHE A 27 5.88 23.19 2.25
C PHE A 27 6.44 24.45 1.57
N LEU A 28 7.08 24.27 0.42
CA LEU A 28 7.58 25.38 -0.40
C LEU A 28 6.47 26.07 -1.22
N ASP A 29 5.39 25.36 -1.53
CA ASP A 29 4.29 25.80 -2.41
C ASP A 29 3.73 27.17 -1.98
N ASP A 30 3.32 27.97 -2.97
CA ASP A 30 2.64 29.25 -2.77
C ASP A 30 1.41 29.32 -3.69
N PRO A 31 0.17 29.31 -3.16
CA PRO A 31 -0.17 29.21 -1.73
C PRO A 31 0.23 27.86 -1.11
N LYS A 32 0.44 27.85 0.22
CA LYS A 32 0.66 26.62 0.99
C LYS A 32 -0.52 25.65 0.81
N PRO A 33 -0.28 24.32 0.78
CA PRO A 33 -1.34 23.37 0.59
C PRO A 33 -2.26 23.29 1.82
N THR A 34 -3.53 22.98 1.56
CA THR A 34 -4.53 22.71 2.60
C THR A 34 -4.35 21.31 3.20
N CYS A 35 -4.87 21.09 4.40
CA CYS A 35 -4.88 19.74 5.00
C CYS A 35 -5.63 18.71 4.14
N ALA A 36 -6.67 19.14 3.41
CA ALA A 36 -7.38 18.30 2.46
C ALA A 36 -6.44 17.81 1.33
N GLN A 37 -5.64 18.70 0.73
CA GLN A 37 -4.66 18.33 -0.31
C GLN A 37 -3.58 17.37 0.22
N LEU A 38 -3.13 17.52 1.47
CA LEU A 38 -2.20 16.58 2.12
C LEU A 38 -2.84 15.20 2.31
N ARG A 39 -4.05 15.13 2.87
CA ARG A 39 -4.76 13.84 3.09
C ARG A 39 -5.11 13.17 1.77
N ASP A 40 -5.50 13.93 0.74
CA ASP A 40 -5.70 13.40 -0.61
C ASP A 40 -4.40 12.90 -1.25
N ALA A 41 -3.24 13.52 -0.99
CA ALA A 41 -1.95 13.01 -1.45
C ALA A 41 -1.56 11.70 -0.73
N VAL A 42 -1.76 11.61 0.59
CA VAL A 42 -1.58 10.35 1.36
C VAL A 42 -2.50 9.25 0.80
N ARG A 43 -3.79 9.55 0.62
CA ARG A 43 -4.77 8.61 0.05
C ARG A 43 -4.38 8.16 -1.35
N ARG A 44 -3.97 9.07 -2.25
CA ARG A 44 -3.47 8.71 -3.58
C ARG A 44 -2.24 7.81 -3.53
N ALA A 45 -1.34 8.01 -2.57
CA ALA A 45 -0.16 7.15 -2.40
C ALA A 45 -0.56 5.71 -2.01
N PHE A 46 -1.52 5.54 -1.10
CA PHE A 46 -2.11 4.23 -0.79
C PHE A 46 -2.89 3.64 -1.99
N ASP A 47 -3.71 4.45 -2.67
CA ASP A 47 -4.49 4.04 -3.85
C ASP A 47 -3.55 3.47 -4.95
N ARG A 48 -2.39 4.09 -5.18
CA ARG A 48 -1.35 3.59 -6.11
C ARG A 48 -0.86 2.18 -5.75
N TRP A 49 -0.58 1.90 -4.47
CA TRP A 49 -0.18 0.56 -4.04
C TRP A 49 -1.29 -0.47 -4.20
N SER A 50 -2.56 -0.12 -4.01
CA SER A 50 -3.70 -1.03 -4.27
C SER A 50 -4.07 -1.17 -5.75
N SER A 51 -3.61 -0.28 -6.63
CA SER A 51 -4.01 -0.19 -8.03
C SER A 51 -3.79 -1.50 -8.80
N GLY A 52 -4.82 -1.96 -9.51
CA GLY A 52 -4.82 -3.20 -10.28
C GLY A 52 -4.80 -4.50 -9.46
N HIS A 53 -4.80 -4.42 -8.12
CA HIS A 53 -4.80 -5.59 -7.25
C HIS A 53 -6.23 -5.92 -6.76
N PRO A 54 -6.72 -7.19 -6.86
CA PRO A 54 -8.14 -7.50 -6.62
C PRO A 54 -8.57 -7.61 -5.15
N VAL A 55 -7.64 -7.77 -4.20
CA VAL A 55 -7.94 -7.98 -2.76
C VAL A 55 -7.33 -6.91 -1.84
N LEU A 56 -6.02 -6.64 -1.97
CA LEU A 56 -5.32 -5.54 -1.29
C LEU A 56 -6.04 -4.21 -1.52
N ARG A 57 -6.38 -3.57 -0.41
CA ARG A 57 -7.03 -2.26 -0.33
C ARG A 57 -6.61 -1.61 0.98
N PHE A 58 -6.55 -0.29 1.02
CA PHE A 58 -6.23 0.48 2.22
C PHE A 58 -7.48 1.20 2.70
N VAL A 59 -7.66 1.30 4.02
CA VAL A 59 -8.86 1.90 4.63
C VAL A 59 -8.43 2.92 5.66
N GLU A 60 -8.81 4.18 5.46
CA GLU A 60 -8.56 5.22 6.45
C GLU A 60 -9.48 5.06 7.66
N VAL A 61 -8.89 5.01 8.85
CA VAL A 61 -9.60 4.86 10.14
C VAL A 61 -9.25 5.95 11.15
N SER A 62 -8.62 7.04 10.72
CA SER A 62 -8.18 8.19 11.55
C SER A 62 -9.23 8.72 12.54
N ASP A 63 -10.52 8.70 12.17
CA ASP A 63 -11.64 9.19 13.01
C ASP A 63 -12.14 8.15 14.04
N ARG A 64 -11.53 6.95 14.10
CA ARG A 64 -12.00 5.79 14.87
C ARG A 64 -10.89 5.09 15.66
N VAL A 65 -9.69 5.03 15.08
CA VAL A 65 -8.50 4.44 15.68
C VAL A 65 -7.45 5.55 15.78
N PRO A 66 -7.12 6.03 16.99
CA PRO A 66 -6.09 7.05 17.14
C PRO A 66 -4.71 6.45 16.84
N PRO A 67 -3.88 7.11 16.01
CA PRO A 67 -2.50 6.70 15.82
C PRO A 67 -1.72 6.70 17.13
N GLN A 68 -0.87 5.71 17.33
CA GLN A 68 -0.08 5.57 18.56
C GLN A 68 1.27 4.91 18.28
N LEU A 69 2.36 5.64 18.50
CA LEU A 69 3.69 5.03 18.62
C LEU A 69 3.76 4.07 19.83
N PRO A 70 4.57 3.00 19.79
CA PRO A 70 4.81 2.16 20.95
C PRO A 70 5.28 2.95 22.18
N PRO A 71 4.60 2.81 23.34
CA PRO A 71 5.10 3.34 24.60
C PRO A 71 6.50 2.79 24.94
N PRO A 72 7.42 3.60 25.50
CA PRO A 72 8.77 3.15 25.88
C PRO A 72 8.78 1.93 26.83
N GLU A 73 7.75 1.79 27.66
CA GLU A 73 7.54 0.71 28.61
C GLU A 73 6.75 -0.50 28.07
N ALA A 74 6.40 -0.49 26.77
CA ALA A 74 5.68 -1.59 26.13
C ALA A 74 6.48 -2.90 26.21
N ARG A 75 5.87 -3.95 26.78
CA ARG A 75 6.48 -5.29 26.88
C ARG A 75 6.50 -6.04 25.54
N ASP A 76 5.40 -5.93 24.79
CA ASP A 76 5.18 -6.63 23.52
C ASP A 76 4.93 -5.62 22.37
N PRO A 77 5.87 -4.71 22.04
CA PRO A 77 5.61 -3.66 21.05
C PRO A 77 5.28 -4.20 19.65
N TRP A 78 5.68 -5.43 19.36
CA TRP A 78 5.36 -6.14 18.13
C TRP A 78 3.90 -6.56 17.95
N ARG A 79 3.04 -6.39 18.96
CA ARG A 79 1.58 -6.54 18.79
C ARG A 79 0.94 -5.37 18.02
N GLY A 80 1.68 -4.28 17.87
CA GLY A 80 1.24 -3.06 17.22
C GLY A 80 0.33 -2.20 18.09
N PHE A 81 0.38 -0.91 17.82
CA PHE A 81 -0.47 0.13 18.41
C PHE A 81 -1.20 0.86 17.27
N GLY A 82 -2.19 1.70 17.60
CA GLY A 82 -3.01 2.39 16.61
C GLY A 82 -3.57 1.46 15.52
N ALA A 83 -3.50 1.89 14.25
CA ALA A 83 -3.93 1.12 13.08
C ALA A 83 -2.84 0.11 12.63
N GLU A 84 -2.96 -0.46 11.43
CA GLU A 84 -1.87 -1.27 10.85
C GLU A 84 -0.77 -0.39 10.25
N ILE A 85 -1.12 0.78 9.72
CA ILE A 85 -0.16 1.79 9.27
C ILE A 85 -0.52 3.16 9.89
N ASP A 86 0.27 3.63 10.84
CA ASP A 86 0.08 4.95 11.44
C ASP A 86 1.00 6.00 10.78
N LEU A 87 0.49 7.21 10.54
CA LEU A 87 1.24 8.33 9.95
C LEU A 87 1.38 9.49 10.94
N PHE A 88 2.62 9.87 11.22
CA PHE A 88 2.97 10.96 12.15
C PHE A 88 3.82 12.04 11.48
N ALA A 89 3.79 13.24 12.05
CA ALA A 89 4.69 14.34 11.71
C ALA A 89 5.48 14.75 12.96
N LEU A 90 6.72 14.31 13.11
CA LEU A 90 7.49 14.47 14.34
C LEU A 90 8.87 15.07 14.07
N SER A 91 9.38 15.83 15.03
CA SER A 91 10.75 16.35 14.98
C SER A 91 11.77 15.28 15.37
N SER A 92 13.03 15.49 14.98
CA SER A 92 14.19 14.68 15.42
C SER A 92 14.45 14.63 16.93
N ASP A 93 13.68 15.38 17.71
CA ASP A 93 13.83 15.47 19.17
C ASP A 93 12.74 14.61 19.84
N ALA A 94 11.56 14.50 19.22
CA ALA A 94 10.50 13.57 19.62
C ALA A 94 10.72 12.15 19.04
N PHE A 95 11.25 12.05 17.81
CA PHE A 95 11.52 10.78 17.14
C PHE A 95 12.93 10.77 16.52
N PRO A 96 13.99 10.44 17.29
CA PRO A 96 15.39 10.58 16.85
C PRO A 96 15.76 9.84 15.56
N ARG A 97 15.04 8.77 15.20
CA ARG A 97 15.27 7.98 13.97
C ARG A 97 15.05 8.78 12.68
N VAL A 98 14.26 9.86 12.70
CA VAL A 98 14.00 10.68 11.49
C VAL A 98 15.06 11.77 11.23
N ARG A 99 16.10 11.84 12.08
CA ARG A 99 17.14 12.86 12.01
C ARG A 99 17.91 12.80 10.68
N GLY A 100 17.82 13.87 9.90
CA GLY A 100 18.49 14.00 8.60
C GLY A 100 17.74 13.35 7.44
N LEU A 101 16.52 12.85 7.67
CA LEU A 101 15.70 12.18 6.66
C LEU A 101 14.44 13.01 6.32
N GLY A 102 13.84 12.77 5.15
CA GLY A 102 12.53 13.32 4.80
C GLY A 102 11.42 12.67 5.65
N ALA A 103 11.46 11.35 5.74
CA ALA A 103 10.63 10.51 6.60
C ALA A 103 11.42 9.26 7.02
N VAL A 104 10.80 8.40 7.83
CA VAL A 104 11.30 7.05 8.12
C VAL A 104 10.14 6.14 8.50
N THR A 105 10.18 4.90 8.02
CA THR A 105 9.24 3.86 8.46
C THR A 105 9.86 2.99 9.57
N GLY A 106 9.14 2.85 10.67
CA GLY A 106 9.31 1.76 11.62
C GLY A 106 8.29 0.68 11.32
N TYR A 107 8.64 -0.59 11.51
CA TYR A 107 7.68 -1.67 11.44
C TYR A 107 7.97 -2.72 12.50
N TRP A 108 6.93 -3.46 12.85
CA TRP A 108 7.02 -4.58 13.76
C TRP A 108 6.37 -5.79 13.13
N ALA A 109 6.94 -6.95 13.46
CA ALA A 109 6.47 -8.22 12.97
C ALA A 109 6.52 -9.25 14.08
N LEU A 110 5.67 -10.26 13.96
CA LEU A 110 5.68 -11.43 14.81
C LEU A 110 5.54 -12.70 13.97
N VAL A 111 5.92 -13.84 14.53
CA VAL A 111 5.69 -15.14 13.88
C VAL A 111 4.21 -15.47 14.01
N ALA A 112 3.48 -15.38 12.90
CA ALA A 112 2.06 -15.67 12.80
C ALA A 112 1.79 -16.59 11.62
N SER A 113 0.51 -16.90 11.43
CA SER A 113 0.04 -17.59 10.23
C SER A 113 -1.20 -16.89 9.66
N PRO A 114 -1.07 -15.64 9.20
CA PRO A 114 -2.18 -14.85 8.66
C PRO A 114 -2.72 -15.48 7.38
N THR A 115 -3.97 -15.17 7.04
CA THR A 115 -4.54 -15.53 5.74
C THR A 115 -4.04 -14.54 4.69
N GLY A 116 -3.28 -15.04 3.71
CA GLY A 116 -2.78 -14.25 2.57
C GLY A 116 -3.87 -13.90 1.55
N THR A 117 -3.52 -13.07 0.56
CA THR A 117 -4.38 -12.73 -0.59
C THR A 117 -4.83 -13.96 -1.40
N ASN A 118 -4.07 -15.07 -1.30
CA ASN A 118 -4.36 -16.36 -1.91
C ASN A 118 -5.32 -17.26 -1.08
N GLY A 119 -5.85 -16.75 0.04
CA GLY A 119 -6.75 -17.48 0.93
C GLY A 119 -6.08 -18.59 1.76
N ARG A 120 -4.76 -18.74 1.68
CA ARG A 120 -3.99 -19.71 2.47
C ARG A 120 -3.44 -19.08 3.73
N SER A 121 -3.27 -19.89 4.77
CA SER A 121 -2.47 -19.51 5.94
C SER A 121 -0.98 -19.44 5.53
N LEU A 122 -0.31 -18.33 5.82
CA LEU A 122 1.07 -18.07 5.40
C LEU A 122 2.11 -18.46 6.47
N SER A 123 3.24 -18.98 6.00
CA SER A 123 4.46 -19.23 6.78
C SER A 123 5.19 -18.00 7.34
N GLY A 124 5.23 -17.76 8.65
CA GLY A 124 6.40 -17.14 9.28
C GLY A 124 6.22 -15.71 9.78
N VAL A 125 7.22 -14.86 9.53
CA VAL A 125 7.26 -13.46 10.01
C VAL A 125 6.22 -12.65 9.24
N SER A 126 5.32 -11.99 9.97
CA SER A 126 4.26 -11.16 9.40
C SER A 126 4.32 -9.77 10.02
N ILE A 127 4.41 -8.72 9.20
CA ILE A 127 4.25 -7.34 9.69
C ILE A 127 2.86 -7.21 10.30
N THR A 128 2.81 -6.66 11.51
CA THR A 128 1.58 -6.44 12.29
C THR A 128 1.26 -4.97 12.47
N SER A 129 2.27 -4.10 12.47
CA SER A 129 2.11 -2.65 12.39
C SER A 129 3.32 -2.00 11.71
N ALA A 130 3.10 -0.82 11.14
CA ALA A 130 4.13 0.10 10.68
C ALA A 130 3.79 1.55 11.04
N ASP A 131 4.79 2.32 11.43
CA ASP A 131 4.69 3.73 11.77
C ASP A 131 5.53 4.54 10.77
N ILE A 132 4.87 5.31 9.93
CA ILE A 132 5.49 6.22 8.96
C ILE A 132 5.64 7.59 9.63
N VAL A 133 6.87 7.99 9.92
CA VAL A 133 7.16 9.27 10.60
C VAL A 133 7.79 10.26 9.63
N LEU A 134 7.05 11.28 9.23
CA LEU A 134 7.55 12.39 8.44
C LEU A 134 8.27 13.39 9.34
N ASN A 135 9.41 13.90 8.88
CA ASN A 135 10.22 14.83 9.65
C ASN A 135 9.60 16.23 9.64
N ALA A 136 9.11 16.67 10.80
CA ALA A 136 8.53 18.01 11.01
C ALA A 136 9.50 19.19 10.77
N ARG A 137 10.78 18.92 10.48
CA ARG A 137 11.82 19.91 10.13
C ARG A 137 12.36 19.76 8.70
N SER A 138 11.90 18.78 7.94
CA SER A 138 12.25 18.64 6.51
C SER A 138 11.37 19.52 5.65
N CYS A 139 11.88 20.00 4.51
CA CYS A 139 11.07 20.76 3.55
C CYS A 139 10.38 19.84 2.54
N PHE A 140 9.18 20.24 2.13
CA PHE A 140 8.30 19.48 1.23
C PHE A 140 7.79 20.34 0.07
N HIS A 141 7.23 19.71 -0.96
CA HIS A 141 6.36 20.36 -1.94
C HIS A 141 5.27 19.41 -2.47
N LEU A 142 4.16 19.95 -2.97
CA LEU A 142 3.18 19.21 -3.80
C LEU A 142 3.30 19.55 -5.28
N ASP A 143 3.61 20.79 -5.65
CA ASP A 143 3.72 21.22 -7.05
C ASP A 143 4.87 20.49 -7.76
N PRO A 144 4.62 19.72 -8.84
CA PRO A 144 5.67 19.12 -9.65
C PRO A 144 6.62 20.14 -10.29
N GLY A 145 6.18 21.38 -10.50
CA GLY A 145 7.01 22.49 -10.99
C GLY A 145 8.14 22.91 -10.04
N LEU A 146 8.08 22.49 -8.77
CA LEU A 146 9.14 22.68 -7.78
C LEU A 146 10.16 21.53 -7.73
N SER A 147 10.07 20.56 -8.64
CA SER A 147 11.08 19.49 -8.79
C SER A 147 12.49 20.05 -9.02
N GLY A 148 13.51 19.35 -8.52
CA GLY A 148 14.91 19.79 -8.57
C GLY A 148 15.31 20.83 -7.51
N ARG A 149 14.36 21.36 -6.73
CA ARG A 149 14.67 21.96 -5.42
C ARG A 149 15.12 20.83 -4.48
N ARG A 150 16.04 21.10 -3.55
CA ARG A 150 16.50 20.12 -2.54
C ARG A 150 15.46 19.95 -1.41
N CYS A 151 14.22 19.61 -1.76
CA CYS A 151 13.10 19.38 -0.87
C CYS A 151 12.27 18.20 -1.40
N ASN A 152 11.51 17.55 -0.52
CA ASN A 152 10.83 16.30 -0.85
C ASN A 152 9.50 16.55 -1.56
N HIS A 153 9.28 15.92 -2.71
CA HIS A 153 7.93 15.80 -3.24
C HIS A 153 7.10 14.90 -2.31
N PHE A 154 6.13 15.50 -1.62
CA PHE A 154 5.45 14.86 -0.49
C PHE A 154 4.72 13.57 -0.89
N GLU A 155 3.97 13.57 -2.00
CA GLU A 155 3.23 12.37 -2.44
C GLU A 155 4.18 11.23 -2.83
N SER A 156 5.34 11.54 -3.42
CA SER A 156 6.37 10.52 -3.71
C SER A 156 6.97 9.95 -2.43
N LEU A 157 7.22 10.80 -1.43
CA LEU A 157 7.86 10.36 -0.19
C LEU A 157 6.90 9.46 0.60
N VAL A 158 5.63 9.84 0.70
CA VAL A 158 4.61 8.97 1.31
C VAL A 158 4.46 7.67 0.52
N LEU A 159 4.49 7.72 -0.83
CA LEU A 159 4.46 6.51 -1.67
C LEU A 159 5.64 5.57 -1.38
N HIS A 160 6.85 6.10 -1.18
CA HIS A 160 8.05 5.36 -0.80
C HIS A 160 7.94 4.72 0.59
N GLU A 161 7.56 5.50 1.61
CA GLU A 161 7.41 4.98 2.98
C GLU A 161 6.31 3.92 3.10
N ILE A 162 5.21 4.03 2.32
CA ILE A 162 4.22 2.94 2.24
C ILE A 162 4.84 1.66 1.66
N GLY A 163 5.80 1.76 0.73
CA GLY A 163 6.57 0.60 0.26
C GLY A 163 7.32 -0.10 1.39
N HIS A 164 7.99 0.67 2.27
CA HIS A 164 8.60 0.11 3.49
C HIS A 164 7.57 -0.51 4.44
N ALA A 165 6.38 0.08 4.59
CA ALA A 165 5.29 -0.49 5.39
C ALA A 165 4.73 -1.81 4.78
N LEU A 166 5.01 -2.08 3.50
CA LEU A 166 4.67 -3.30 2.77
C LEU A 166 5.88 -4.28 2.64
N ASP A 167 6.89 -4.14 3.50
CA ASP A 167 8.12 -4.97 3.58
C ASP A 167 9.08 -4.81 2.37
N LEU A 168 8.95 -3.73 1.59
CA LEU A 168 9.88 -3.43 0.50
C LEU A 168 11.10 -2.65 1.00
N HIS A 169 12.28 -2.97 0.45
CA HIS A 169 13.55 -2.38 0.85
C HIS A 169 14.20 -1.59 -0.30
N HIS A 170 15.20 -0.77 0.03
CA HIS A 170 16.04 -0.12 -0.97
C HIS A 170 16.82 -1.18 -1.78
N PRO A 171 16.65 -1.28 -3.11
CA PRO A 171 17.33 -2.28 -3.93
C PRO A 171 18.85 -2.04 -4.02
N SER A 172 19.31 -0.84 -3.66
CA SER A 172 20.71 -0.44 -3.62
C SER A 172 21.44 -0.89 -2.34
N GLU A 173 20.76 -1.02 -1.19
CA GLU A 173 21.37 -1.40 0.09
C GLU A 173 21.95 -2.82 0.06
N ASN A 174 21.26 -3.74 -0.62
CA ASN A 174 21.64 -5.14 -0.70
C ASN A 174 21.46 -5.69 -2.13
N ALA A 175 22.00 -4.98 -3.13
CA ALA A 175 21.88 -5.29 -4.57
C ALA A 175 22.31 -6.71 -5.03
N HIS A 176 22.77 -7.58 -4.12
CA HIS A 176 23.03 -9.01 -4.37
C HIS A 176 21.90 -9.93 -3.87
N ARG A 177 20.80 -9.36 -3.36
CA ARG A 177 19.64 -10.05 -2.76
C ARG A 177 18.31 -9.69 -3.42
N ASN A 178 18.32 -8.81 -4.42
CA ASN A 178 17.11 -8.43 -5.14
C ASN A 178 16.59 -9.63 -5.94
N PHE A 179 15.28 -9.83 -5.95
CA PHE A 179 14.63 -10.86 -6.75
C PHE A 179 14.05 -10.26 -8.03
N ASP A 180 14.23 -10.99 -9.12
CA ASP A 180 13.76 -10.66 -10.47
C ASP A 180 13.44 -11.99 -11.17
N SER A 181 12.61 -11.98 -12.21
CA SER A 181 12.41 -13.14 -13.09
C SER A 181 13.53 -13.30 -14.12
N ASP A 182 14.22 -12.22 -14.47
CA ASP A 182 15.38 -12.25 -15.35
C ASP A 182 16.50 -11.29 -14.90
N GLY A 183 16.89 -10.33 -15.73
CA GLY A 183 17.90 -9.32 -15.42
C GLY A 183 17.66 -7.97 -16.13
N ASP A 184 16.49 -7.78 -16.74
CA ASP A 184 15.99 -6.52 -17.29
C ASP A 184 15.05 -5.86 -16.27
N PRO A 185 15.53 -4.85 -15.51
CA PRO A 185 14.78 -4.27 -14.40
C PRO A 185 13.59 -3.41 -14.85
N TYR A 186 13.36 -3.29 -16.16
CA TYR A 186 12.32 -2.45 -16.72
C TYR A 186 11.07 -3.25 -17.14
N ASN A 187 11.11 -4.59 -17.09
CA ASN A 187 10.03 -5.47 -17.52
C ASN A 187 9.15 -5.97 -16.35
N VAL A 188 8.05 -6.67 -16.64
CA VAL A 188 7.11 -7.17 -15.62
C VAL A 188 7.63 -8.45 -14.98
N ILE A 189 7.96 -8.41 -13.70
CA ILE A 189 8.31 -9.59 -12.88
C ILE A 189 7.05 -10.45 -12.64
N PRO A 190 6.91 -11.66 -13.22
CA PRO A 190 5.72 -12.50 -13.04
C PRO A 190 5.81 -13.28 -11.73
N ILE A 191 4.88 -13.03 -10.80
CA ILE A 191 4.82 -13.72 -9.50
C ILE A 191 3.85 -14.91 -9.54
N ASP A 192 4.33 -16.10 -9.18
CA ASP A 192 3.51 -17.30 -8.99
C ASP A 192 2.73 -17.23 -7.67
N CYS A 193 1.41 -17.06 -7.75
CA CYS A 193 0.56 -16.89 -6.55
C CYS A 193 0.69 -18.02 -5.49
N PRO A 194 0.74 -19.31 -5.87
CA PRO A 194 0.93 -20.40 -4.91
C PRO A 194 2.30 -20.44 -4.23
N VAL A 195 3.37 -20.03 -4.92
CA VAL A 195 4.78 -20.05 -4.47
C VAL A 195 5.50 -18.83 -5.05
N PRO A 196 5.45 -17.65 -4.41
CA PRO A 196 5.97 -16.40 -4.97
C PRO A 196 7.45 -16.41 -5.38
N THR A 197 8.26 -17.31 -4.83
CA THR A 197 9.68 -17.50 -5.19
C THR A 197 9.91 -18.34 -6.46
N ARG A 198 8.87 -18.97 -7.03
CA ARG A 198 9.01 -19.82 -8.22
C ARG A 198 9.33 -18.96 -9.45
N GLY A 199 10.45 -19.27 -10.09
CA GLY A 199 10.89 -18.58 -11.30
C GLY A 199 11.67 -17.29 -11.03
N LEU A 200 11.86 -16.91 -9.76
CA LEU A 200 12.71 -15.79 -9.39
C LEU A 200 14.17 -16.21 -9.25
N LEU A 201 15.06 -15.30 -9.62
CA LEU A 201 16.51 -15.38 -9.56
C LEU A 201 17.04 -14.20 -8.74
N LEU A 202 18.30 -14.29 -8.31
CA LEU A 202 19.00 -13.14 -7.73
C LEU A 202 19.51 -12.24 -8.85
N SER A 203 18.97 -11.02 -8.93
CA SER A 203 19.39 -9.99 -9.88
C SER A 203 20.21 -8.90 -9.20
N ARG A 204 21.06 -8.25 -9.99
CA ARG A 204 21.80 -7.03 -9.59
C ARG A 204 21.37 -5.81 -10.40
N SER A 205 20.47 -6.00 -11.35
CA SER A 205 19.81 -4.91 -12.05
C SER A 205 18.85 -4.21 -11.10
N ILE A 206 18.64 -2.90 -11.31
CA ILE A 206 17.80 -2.05 -10.46
C ILE A 206 17.11 -1.04 -11.37
N ASP A 207 15.78 -0.87 -11.26
CA ASP A 207 15.10 0.23 -11.96
C ASP A 207 15.43 1.57 -11.25
N GLU A 208 16.08 2.49 -11.96
CA GLU A 208 16.33 3.86 -11.48
C GLU A 208 15.03 4.66 -11.18
N ARG A 209 13.92 4.22 -11.77
CA ARG A 209 12.59 4.83 -11.67
C ARG A 209 11.73 4.21 -10.56
N ALA A 210 12.13 3.07 -9.97
CA ALA A 210 11.42 2.46 -8.85
C ALA A 210 11.27 3.46 -7.69
N VAL A 211 10.10 3.50 -7.07
CA VAL A 211 9.88 4.39 -5.91
C VAL A 211 10.79 3.99 -4.76
N MET A 212 11.11 2.70 -4.62
CA MET A 212 12.02 2.20 -3.58
C MET A 212 13.51 2.47 -3.86
N ASN A 213 13.91 2.95 -5.04
CA ASN A 213 15.33 3.14 -5.37
C ASN A 213 15.85 4.54 -5.00
N ARG A 214 16.07 4.82 -3.71
CA ARG A 214 16.61 6.10 -3.23
C ARG A 214 17.69 5.91 -2.15
N GLY A 215 18.58 6.88 -2.02
CA GLY A 215 19.58 6.92 -0.95
C GLY A 215 19.04 7.52 0.35
N LEU A 216 19.54 7.05 1.49
CA LEU A 216 19.19 7.60 2.80
C LEU A 216 19.52 9.10 2.89
N GLY A 217 18.50 9.92 3.15
CA GLY A 217 18.63 11.37 3.30
C GLY A 217 18.60 12.17 1.99
N GLU A 218 18.44 11.51 0.83
CA GLU A 218 18.21 12.20 -0.43
C GLU A 218 16.79 12.80 -0.48
N ALA A 219 16.65 13.97 -1.10
CA ALA A 219 15.34 14.61 -1.26
C ALA A 219 14.52 13.87 -2.32
N MET A 220 13.33 13.41 -1.95
CA MET A 220 12.49 12.59 -2.83
C MET A 220 12.02 13.38 -4.07
N PRO A 221 12.32 12.94 -5.31
CA PRO A 221 11.85 13.59 -6.53
C PRO A 221 10.37 13.32 -6.83
N VAL A 222 9.81 14.01 -7.83
CA VAL A 222 8.46 13.73 -8.34
C VAL A 222 8.44 12.35 -9.03
N ILE A 223 7.50 11.48 -8.59
CA ILE A 223 7.32 10.12 -9.08
C ILE A 223 5.84 9.93 -9.44
N PHE A 224 5.57 9.59 -10.70
CA PHE A 224 4.22 9.58 -11.26
C PHE A 224 3.47 8.25 -11.10
N GLY A 225 4.16 7.17 -10.75
CA GLY A 225 3.57 5.84 -10.57
C GLY A 225 4.59 4.86 -9.98
N LEU A 226 4.14 3.63 -9.76
CA LEU A 226 4.99 2.50 -9.39
C LEU A 226 5.67 1.92 -10.65
N SER A 227 6.93 1.52 -10.54
CA SER A 227 7.63 0.76 -11.58
C SER A 227 7.17 -0.71 -11.61
N ASN A 228 7.72 -1.48 -12.55
CA ASN A 228 7.49 -2.92 -12.55
C ASN A 228 8.19 -3.63 -11.38
N ASP A 229 9.38 -3.17 -10.95
CA ASP A 229 10.05 -3.65 -9.73
C ASP A 229 9.16 -3.44 -8.49
N ASP A 230 8.58 -2.23 -8.33
CA ASP A 230 7.70 -1.90 -7.21
C ASP A 230 6.45 -2.79 -7.21
N LEU A 231 5.83 -2.98 -8.38
CA LEU A 231 4.66 -3.85 -8.55
C LEU A 231 5.01 -5.33 -8.35
N GLY A 232 6.19 -5.77 -8.78
CA GLY A 232 6.72 -7.12 -8.58
C GLY A 232 6.95 -7.41 -7.10
N GLY A 233 7.63 -6.51 -6.39
CA GLY A 233 7.79 -6.56 -4.94
C GLY A 233 6.46 -6.61 -4.21
N ARG A 234 5.52 -5.70 -4.49
CA ARG A 234 4.16 -5.76 -3.95
C ARG A 234 3.51 -7.11 -4.20
N ASN A 235 3.56 -7.60 -5.44
CA ASN A 235 2.92 -8.86 -5.82
C ASN A 235 3.62 -10.08 -5.18
N PHE A 236 4.89 -9.99 -4.78
CA PHE A 236 5.60 -11.04 -4.04
C PHE A 236 5.02 -11.22 -2.63
N HIS A 237 4.83 -10.13 -1.89
CA HIS A 237 4.21 -10.15 -0.55
C HIS A 237 2.67 -10.33 -0.61
N TYR A 238 2.03 -9.79 -1.65
CA TYR A 238 0.58 -9.79 -1.88
C TYR A 238 0.26 -10.35 -3.27
N PRO A 239 0.35 -11.68 -3.47
CA PRO A 239 0.15 -12.29 -4.79
C PRO A 239 -1.27 -12.12 -5.34
N ILE A 240 -1.34 -11.77 -6.62
CA ILE A 240 -2.58 -11.76 -7.41
C ILE A 240 -2.89 -13.18 -7.87
N CYS A 241 -3.99 -13.73 -7.37
CA CYS A 241 -4.38 -15.11 -7.64
C CYS A 241 -5.55 -15.19 -8.63
N PRO A 242 -5.47 -15.99 -9.71
CA PRO A 242 -6.63 -16.37 -10.50
C PRO A 242 -7.72 -16.96 -9.58
N SER A 243 -8.98 -16.61 -9.82
CA SER A 243 -10.09 -16.76 -8.88
C SER A 243 -10.52 -18.21 -8.61
N GLY A 244 -9.68 -18.99 -7.92
CA GLY A 244 -10.00 -20.29 -7.34
C GLY A 244 -10.87 -20.16 -6.10
N ARG A 245 -12.09 -19.63 -6.27
CA ARG A 245 -13.01 -19.11 -5.23
C ARG A 245 -12.46 -17.91 -4.46
N ALA A 246 -13.16 -16.79 -4.55
CA ALA A 246 -13.14 -15.84 -3.44
C ALA A 246 -13.62 -16.58 -2.17
N ALA A 247 -12.97 -16.34 -1.03
CA ALA A 247 -13.40 -16.86 0.27
C ALA A 247 -14.66 -16.11 0.78
N GLY A 248 -15.74 -16.17 0.01
CA GLY A 248 -17.06 -15.68 0.37
C GLY A 248 -17.86 -16.82 1.00
N GLY A 249 -17.91 -16.86 2.33
CA GLY A 249 -18.59 -17.89 3.12
C GLY A 249 -19.64 -17.34 4.08
N PHE A 250 -20.24 -16.18 3.79
CA PHE A 250 -21.48 -15.77 4.44
C PHE A 250 -22.64 -16.52 3.78
N ALA A 251 -23.32 -17.35 4.56
CA ALA A 251 -24.44 -18.15 4.11
C ALA A 251 -25.71 -17.29 4.07
N ASP A 252 -25.98 -16.63 2.93
CA ASP A 252 -27.32 -16.16 2.63
C ASP A 252 -28.20 -17.38 2.28
N GLY A 253 -29.28 -17.54 3.06
CA GLY A 253 -30.13 -18.72 3.02
C GLY A 253 -30.91 -18.84 1.71
N LEU A 254 -30.80 -20.00 1.07
CA LEU A 254 -31.73 -20.43 0.03
C LEU A 254 -33.13 -20.67 0.62
N ALA A 255 -33.95 -19.63 0.65
CA ALA A 255 -35.40 -19.80 0.58
C ALA A 255 -35.77 -20.15 -0.87
N ALA A 256 -36.28 -21.36 -1.09
CA ALA A 256 -36.58 -21.87 -2.42
C ALA A 256 -37.74 -21.14 -3.10
N GLY A 257 -37.65 -20.97 -4.43
CA GLY A 257 -38.68 -20.32 -5.25
C GLY A 257 -38.60 -20.73 -6.71
N PHE A 258 -39.03 -21.96 -7.02
CA PHE A 258 -39.30 -22.39 -8.41
C PHE A 258 -40.35 -21.47 -9.06
N LEU A 259 -40.09 -20.90 -10.25
CA LEU A 259 -41.08 -20.93 -11.34
C LEU A 259 -40.53 -20.60 -12.75
N LEU A 260 -40.71 -21.58 -13.64
CA LEU A 260 -41.04 -21.55 -15.08
C LEU A 260 -40.19 -20.82 -16.15
N LEU A 261 -40.06 -21.55 -17.27
CA LEU A 261 -39.44 -21.20 -18.54
C LEU A 261 -39.96 -19.90 -19.18
N ALA A 262 -39.03 -19.15 -19.79
CA ALA A 262 -39.35 -18.24 -20.88
C ALA A 262 -39.23 -18.96 -22.23
N VAL A 263 -40.32 -19.01 -23.01
CA VAL A 263 -40.29 -19.33 -24.43
C VAL A 263 -40.96 -18.18 -25.19
N ALA A 264 -40.15 -17.42 -25.93
CA ALA A 264 -40.63 -16.37 -26.83
C ALA A 264 -40.09 -16.64 -28.24
N LEU A 265 -40.87 -17.40 -29.03
CA LEU A 265 -40.64 -17.54 -30.47
C LEU A 265 -41.34 -16.38 -31.19
N ARG A 266 -40.66 -15.77 -32.17
CA ARG A 266 -41.21 -14.68 -32.99
C ARG A 266 -41.03 -14.97 -34.49
N ASP A 267 -42.04 -14.54 -35.26
CA ASP A 267 -42.16 -14.53 -36.73
C ASP A 267 -42.30 -15.92 -37.40
N ARG A 268 -43.31 -16.17 -38.26
CA ARG A 268 -43.76 -15.34 -39.39
C ARG A 268 -45.27 -15.46 -39.70
N ARG A 269 -45.85 -14.39 -40.28
CA ARG A 269 -47.12 -14.34 -41.08
C ARG A 269 -46.85 -14.79 -42.54
N PRO A 270 -47.84 -14.94 -43.47
CA PRO A 270 -49.29 -14.61 -43.48
C PRO A 270 -50.19 -15.87 -43.68
N THR A 271 -51.49 -15.88 -44.07
CA THR A 271 -52.41 -14.93 -44.76
C THR A 271 -53.90 -15.18 -44.37
N ALA A 272 -54.87 -14.75 -45.18
CA ALA A 272 -56.34 -14.93 -45.07
C ALA A 272 -56.97 -14.93 -46.49
N PRO A 273 -58.31 -14.84 -46.67
CA PRO A 273 -59.45 -15.63 -46.13
C PRO A 273 -59.84 -16.69 -47.20
N PRO A 274 -61.10 -17.05 -47.56
CA PRO A 274 -62.45 -17.06 -46.91
C PRO A 274 -62.98 -18.52 -46.71
N CYS A 275 -64.25 -18.86 -46.41
CA CYS A 275 -65.53 -18.16 -46.24
C CYS A 275 -66.18 -18.48 -44.88
#